data_AF-A0A351JT13-F1
#
_entry.id   AF-A0A351JT13-F1
#
_cell.length_a   1.000
_cell.length_b   1.000
_cell.length_c   1.000
_cell.angle_alpha   90.00
_cell.angle_beta   90.00
_cell.angle_gamma   90.00
#
_symmetry.space_group_name_H-M   'P 1'
#
loop_
_entity.id
_entity.type
_entity.pdbx_description
1 polymer ?
#
loop_
_entity_poly.entity_id
_entity_poly.type
_entity_poly.pdbx_seq_one_letter_code
_entity_poly.pdbx_strand_id
1 'polypeptide(L)'
;MKRQTERFFCTYASVYQKTVVCQKTGIIICVTQSLFIRLLKFRRKSPKDYLRCKEAARDLVLTRLNYFNSFYSFTWNRIAIKNTTRRWGSCSKKRNLNFCYKVVLLDPGLADYIIVHELCHLGQFNHSAKYWELVARAIPDYKKQRLQLKAMSISRRYS
;
A
#
# COMPACT_ATOMS: atom_id res chain seq x y z
N MET A 1 -9.65 -29.25 20.90
CA MET A 1 -10.23 -28.59 19.70
C MET A 1 -11.15 -27.45 20.12
N LYS A 2 -10.76 -26.18 19.88
CA LYS A 2 -11.59 -25.06 19.42
C LYS A 2 -10.76 -23.74 19.40
N ARG A 3 -10.45 -23.32 18.17
CA ARG A 3 -10.39 -21.94 17.61
C ARG A 3 -9.30 -20.95 18.10
N GLN A 4 -8.17 -20.98 17.41
CA GLN A 4 -7.25 -19.86 17.20
C GLN A 4 -7.74 -18.99 16.02
N THR A 5 -8.63 -18.03 16.24
CA THR A 5 -9.05 -17.08 15.16
C THR A 5 -9.11 -15.61 15.57
N GLU A 6 -8.79 -15.25 16.82
CA GLU A 6 -8.98 -13.87 17.30
C GLU A 6 -7.73 -12.98 17.26
N ARG A 7 -6.55 -13.51 16.89
CA ARG A 7 -5.30 -12.71 16.84
C ARG A 7 -5.01 -12.03 15.49
N PHE A 8 -5.78 -12.29 14.45
CA PHE A 8 -5.49 -11.77 13.10
C PHE A 8 -6.11 -10.40 12.78
N PHE A 9 -7.09 -9.93 13.56
CA PHE A 9 -7.77 -8.64 13.30
C PHE A 9 -7.06 -7.42 13.91
N CYS A 10 -6.22 -7.61 14.94
CA CYS A 10 -5.64 -6.50 15.71
C CYS A 10 -4.45 -5.80 15.02
N THR A 11 -3.74 -6.47 14.10
CA THR A 11 -2.59 -5.88 13.39
C THR A 11 -2.95 -5.22 12.06
N TYR A 12 -4.13 -5.52 11.51
CA TYR A 12 -4.59 -4.93 10.25
C TYR A 12 -5.20 -3.54 10.46
N ALA A 13 -5.85 -3.30 11.60
CA ALA A 13 -6.48 -2.02 11.92
C ALA A 13 -5.46 -0.89 12.18
N SER A 14 -4.34 -1.17 12.86
CA SER A 14 -3.39 -0.12 13.28
C SER A 14 -2.60 0.51 12.14
N VAL A 15 -2.43 -0.19 11.00
CA VAL A 15 -1.70 0.35 9.84
C VAL A 15 -2.55 1.32 9.01
N TYR A 16 -3.88 1.15 9.06
CA TYR A 16 -4.86 1.93 8.29
C TYR A 16 -5.69 2.88 9.17
N GLN A 17 -5.21 3.17 10.38
CA GLN A 17 -5.81 4.15 11.29
C GLN A 17 -4.79 5.28 11.50
N LYS A 18 -5.13 6.49 11.06
CA LYS A 18 -4.42 7.70 11.51
C LYS A 18 -5.27 8.41 12.53
N THR A 19 -4.70 8.63 13.70
CA THR A 19 -5.26 9.53 14.70
C THR A 19 -5.18 10.96 14.15
N VAL A 20 -6.32 11.63 14.00
CA VAL A 20 -6.36 13.07 13.69
C VAL A 20 -6.80 13.80 14.95
N VAL A 21 -5.95 14.71 15.42
CA VAL A 21 -6.28 15.60 16.54
C VAL A 21 -7.00 16.83 15.99
N CYS A 22 -8.23 17.06 16.43
CA CYS A 22 -8.97 18.28 16.13
C CYS A 22 -8.35 19.46 16.89
N GLN A 23 -7.62 20.34 16.19
CA GLN A 23 -6.91 21.47 16.81
C GLN A 23 -7.82 22.53 17.45
N LYS A 24 -9.13 22.52 17.19
CA LYS A 24 -10.09 23.45 17.80
C LYS A 24 -10.72 22.94 19.10
N THR A 25 -10.78 21.63 19.29
CA THR A 25 -11.53 21.03 20.42
C THR A 25 -10.70 20.06 21.26
N GLY A 26 -9.46 19.74 20.86
CA GLY A 26 -8.63 18.74 21.52
C GLY A 26 -9.14 17.30 21.38
N ILE A 27 -10.23 17.08 20.64
CA ILE A 27 -10.84 15.75 20.45
C ILE A 27 -9.95 14.92 19.53
N ILE A 28 -9.59 13.73 20.01
CA ILE A 28 -8.91 12.70 19.25
C ILE A 28 -9.95 11.97 18.40
N ILE A 29 -9.95 12.19 17.09
CA ILE A 29 -10.81 11.45 16.17
C ILE A 29 -9.96 10.38 15.49
N CYS A 30 -10.24 9.12 15.82
CA CYS A 30 -9.76 8.00 15.02
C CYS A 30 -10.50 8.00 13.69
N VAL A 31 -9.85 8.50 12.63
CA VAL A 31 -10.36 8.36 11.28
C VAL A 31 -9.78 7.10 10.66
N THR A 32 -10.67 6.23 10.18
CA THR A 32 -10.30 5.13 9.31
C THR A 32 -9.60 5.66 8.06
N GLN A 33 -8.70 4.88 7.45
CA GLN A 33 -8.09 5.24 6.17
C GLN A 33 -9.16 5.61 5.12
N SER A 34 -10.35 5.00 5.20
CA SER A 34 -11.50 5.38 4.37
C SER A 34 -11.96 6.83 4.58
N LEU A 35 -12.02 7.34 5.82
CA LEU A 35 -12.37 8.75 6.10
C LEU A 35 -11.25 9.71 5.70
N PHE A 36 -9.98 9.38 5.98
CA PHE A 36 -8.83 10.20 5.61
C PHE A 36 -8.69 10.35 4.09
N ILE A 37 -8.83 9.25 3.35
CA ILE A 37 -8.83 9.26 1.87
C ILE A 37 -10.02 10.04 1.33
N ARG A 38 -11.21 9.94 1.95
CA ARG A 38 -12.40 10.71 1.54
C ARG A 38 -12.18 12.21 1.67
N LEU A 39 -11.51 12.67 2.74
CA LEU A 39 -11.14 14.07 2.94
C LEU A 39 -10.08 14.57 1.94
N LEU A 40 -9.12 13.71 1.55
CA LEU A 40 -8.09 14.07 0.56
C LEU A 40 -8.60 14.06 -0.89
N LYS A 41 -9.60 13.23 -1.22
CA LYS A 41 -10.17 13.11 -2.57
C LYS A 41 -10.91 14.37 -3.04
N PHE A 42 -11.37 15.23 -2.14
CA PHE A 42 -12.25 16.37 -2.45
C PHE A 42 -11.57 17.75 -2.45
N ARG A 43 -10.27 17.83 -2.15
CA ARG A 43 -9.57 19.12 -1.96
C ARG A 43 -8.66 19.46 -3.16
N ARG A 44 -8.62 20.74 -3.56
CA ARG A 44 -7.62 21.24 -4.53
C ARG A 44 -6.22 20.93 -4.02
N LYS A 45 -5.40 20.26 -4.85
CA LYS A 45 -4.05 19.82 -4.47
C LYS A 45 -3.11 21.02 -4.38
N SER A 46 -2.61 21.30 -3.19
CA SER A 46 -1.47 22.20 -2.98
C SER A 46 -0.16 21.40 -3.02
N PRO A 47 1.00 22.06 -3.25
CA PRO A 47 2.30 21.42 -3.09
C PRO A 47 2.51 20.77 -1.72
N LYS A 48 1.91 21.33 -0.65
CA LYS A 48 1.96 20.78 0.71
C LYS A 48 1.19 19.44 0.82
N ASP A 49 0.13 19.24 0.03
CA ASP A 49 -0.63 17.99 0.05
C ASP A 49 0.14 16.84 -0.59
N TYR A 50 0.93 17.12 -1.63
CA TYR A 50 1.84 16.13 -2.21
C TYR A 50 2.86 15.63 -1.19
N LEU A 51 3.52 16.54 -0.44
CA LEU A 51 4.52 16.15 0.54
C LEU A 51 3.93 15.27 1.65
N ARG A 52 2.76 15.67 2.19
CA ARG A 52 2.03 14.89 3.20
C ARG A 52 1.65 13.50 2.69
N CYS A 53 1.12 13.40 1.46
CA CYS A 53 0.77 12.11 0.88
C CYS A 53 2.01 11.26 0.58
N LYS A 54 3.13 11.88 0.20
CA LYS A 54 4.40 11.19 -0.05
C LYS A 54 4.98 10.60 1.23
N GLU A 55 4.94 11.34 2.33
CA GLU A 55 5.35 10.85 3.66
C GLU A 55 4.43 9.73 4.12
N ALA A 56 3.11 9.94 4.08
CA ALA A 56 2.15 8.92 4.47
C ALA A 56 2.26 7.64 3.61
N ALA A 57 2.54 7.77 2.32
CA ALA A 57 2.79 6.64 1.44
C ALA A 57 4.09 5.92 1.79
N ARG A 58 5.14 6.64 2.21
CA ARG A 58 6.39 6.02 2.68
C ARG A 58 6.13 5.17 3.92
N ASP A 59 5.42 5.72 4.90
CA ASP A 59 5.12 5.00 6.15
C ASP A 59 4.29 3.75 5.89
N LEU A 60 3.20 3.90 5.10
CA LEU A 60 2.36 2.79 4.68
C LEU A 60 3.20 1.69 3.99
N VAL A 61 3.98 2.07 2.98
CA VAL A 61 4.79 1.13 2.20
C VAL A 61 5.79 0.40 3.10
N LEU A 62 6.52 1.11 3.96
CA LEU A 62 7.51 0.49 4.85
C LEU A 62 6.87 -0.49 5.83
N THR A 63 5.77 -0.08 6.49
CA THR A 63 5.07 -0.94 7.44
C THR A 63 4.54 -2.20 6.76
N ARG A 64 3.90 -2.07 5.60
CA ARG A 64 3.36 -3.23 4.87
C ARG A 64 4.46 -4.11 4.27
N LEU A 65 5.54 -3.53 3.75
CA LEU A 65 6.70 -4.31 3.29
C LEU A 65 7.28 -5.15 4.42
N ASN A 66 7.52 -4.58 5.60
CA ASN A 66 8.03 -5.32 6.74
C ASN A 66 7.08 -6.44 7.17
N TYR A 67 5.78 -6.17 7.22
CA TYR A 67 4.76 -7.17 7.53
C TYR A 67 4.80 -8.34 6.54
N PHE A 68 4.70 -8.08 5.24
CA PHE A 68 4.65 -9.14 4.23
C PHE A 68 6.01 -9.83 4.02
N ASN A 69 7.12 -9.14 4.24
CA ASN A 69 8.43 -9.74 4.10
C ASN A 69 8.68 -10.83 5.17
N SER A 70 7.92 -10.87 6.26
CA SER A 70 7.95 -12.00 7.20
C SER A 70 7.62 -13.35 6.55
N PHE A 71 6.90 -13.39 5.43
CA PHE A 71 6.58 -14.61 4.70
C PHE A 71 7.68 -15.07 3.73
N TYR A 72 8.64 -14.19 3.42
CA TYR A 72 9.57 -14.38 2.29
C TYR A 72 11.04 -14.23 2.67
N SER A 73 11.34 -13.40 3.68
CA SER A 73 12.70 -13.07 4.12
C SER A 73 13.59 -12.52 2.99
N PHE A 74 13.04 -11.69 2.09
CA PHE A 74 13.80 -11.06 1.03
C PHE A 74 14.58 -9.85 1.54
N THR A 75 15.73 -9.55 0.91
CA THR A 75 16.46 -8.30 1.11
C THR A 75 16.14 -7.29 0.02
N TRP A 76 16.14 -5.99 0.31
CA TRP A 76 16.06 -4.92 -0.70
C TRP A 76 17.13 -3.88 -0.45
N ASN A 77 17.45 -3.09 -1.47
CA ASN A 77 18.45 -2.03 -1.37
C ASN A 77 17.79 -0.71 -0.94
N ARG A 78 16.98 -0.14 -1.82
CA ARG A 78 16.33 1.16 -1.58
C ARG A 78 14.83 1.11 -1.82
N ILE A 79 14.09 1.87 -1.01
CA ILE A 79 12.67 2.17 -1.22
C ILE A 79 12.51 3.65 -1.61
N ALA A 80 11.77 3.93 -2.67
CA ALA A 80 11.51 5.29 -3.14
C ALA A 80 10.03 5.55 -3.42
N ILE A 81 9.50 6.65 -2.87
CA ILE A 81 8.17 7.15 -3.20
C ILE A 81 8.27 8.25 -4.26
N LYS A 82 7.57 8.07 -5.37
CA LYS A 82 7.66 8.90 -6.58
C LYS A 82 6.30 9.47 -6.99
N ASN A 83 6.34 10.59 -7.71
CA ASN A 83 5.17 11.12 -8.42
C ASN A 83 5.18 10.62 -9.87
N THR A 84 4.76 9.36 -10.07
CA THR A 84 4.64 8.77 -11.41
C THR A 84 3.18 8.65 -11.83
N THR A 85 2.93 8.81 -13.12
CA THR A 85 1.60 8.70 -13.74
C THR A 85 1.41 7.40 -14.53
N ARG A 86 2.48 6.60 -14.72
CA ARG A 86 2.46 5.43 -15.63
C ARG A 86 2.27 4.10 -14.90
N ARG A 87 2.78 3.96 -13.69
CA ARG A 87 2.81 2.68 -12.95
C ARG A 87 2.71 2.88 -11.45
N TRP A 88 2.08 1.94 -10.76
CA TRP A 88 1.88 2.01 -9.32
C TRP A 88 3.15 1.66 -8.54
N GLY A 89 3.98 0.78 -9.09
CA GLY A 89 5.27 0.40 -8.52
C GLY A 89 6.30 0.00 -9.58
N SER A 90 7.51 -0.34 -9.12
CA SER A 90 8.49 -1.16 -9.87
C SER A 90 9.59 -1.69 -8.95
N CYS A 91 10.05 -2.91 -9.21
CA CYS A 91 11.31 -3.44 -8.73
C CYS A 91 12.39 -3.40 -9.83
N SER A 92 13.62 -3.04 -9.49
CA SER A 92 14.77 -3.15 -10.40
C SER A 92 15.63 -4.37 -10.09
N LYS A 93 16.46 -4.81 -11.06
CA LYS A 93 17.46 -5.89 -10.84
C LYS A 93 18.43 -5.60 -9.69
N LYS A 94 18.66 -4.31 -9.38
CA LYS A 94 19.46 -3.85 -8.22
C LYS A 94 18.67 -3.89 -6.89
N ARG A 95 17.52 -4.57 -6.86
CA ARG A 95 16.64 -4.72 -5.70
C ARG A 95 16.12 -3.38 -5.14
N ASN A 96 15.89 -2.40 -6.03
CA ASN A 96 15.29 -1.12 -5.64
C ASN A 96 13.78 -1.15 -5.89
N LEU A 97 13.01 -0.93 -4.83
CA LEU A 97 11.56 -0.84 -4.87
C LEU A 97 11.13 0.61 -5.02
N ASN A 98 10.22 0.87 -5.95
CA ASN A 98 9.67 2.20 -6.19
C ASN A 98 8.16 2.12 -6.15
N PHE A 99 7.51 3.11 -5.55
CA PHE A 99 6.06 3.19 -5.46
C PHE A 99 5.56 4.59 -5.82
N CYS A 100 4.38 4.68 -6.42
CA CYS A 100 3.68 5.94 -6.59
C CYS A 100 3.10 6.40 -5.25
N TYR A 101 3.26 7.68 -4.90
CA TYR A 101 2.70 8.22 -3.64
C TYR A 101 1.18 8.03 -3.53
N LYS A 102 0.48 7.95 -4.67
CA LYS A 102 -0.96 7.73 -4.73
C LYS A 102 -1.40 6.38 -4.18
N VAL A 103 -0.48 5.46 -3.90
CA VAL A 103 -0.79 4.19 -3.22
C VAL A 103 -1.50 4.40 -1.89
N VAL A 104 -1.22 5.50 -1.19
CA VAL A 104 -1.89 5.87 0.07
C VAL A 104 -3.37 6.23 -0.10
N LEU A 105 -3.79 6.53 -1.33
CA LEU A 105 -5.16 6.94 -1.70
C LEU A 105 -6.00 5.77 -2.23
N LEU A 106 -5.41 4.57 -2.31
CA LEU A 106 -6.07 3.36 -2.72
C LEU A 106 -6.78 2.71 -1.53
N ASP A 107 -7.76 1.86 -1.85
CA ASP A 107 -8.34 0.99 -0.85
C ASP A 107 -7.26 0.04 -0.30
N PRO A 108 -7.33 -0.33 0.99
CA PRO A 108 -6.28 -1.09 1.67
C PRO A 108 -5.79 -2.33 0.92
N GLY A 109 -6.73 -3.16 0.42
CA GLY A 109 -6.40 -4.39 -0.32
C GLY A 109 -5.68 -4.14 -1.65
N LEU A 110 -5.96 -3.02 -2.32
CA LEU A 110 -5.25 -2.64 -3.54
C LEU A 110 -3.85 -2.12 -3.25
N ALA A 111 -3.70 -1.33 -2.18
CA ALA A 111 -2.38 -0.88 -1.71
C ALA A 111 -1.50 -2.07 -1.34
N ASP A 112 -2.04 -3.01 -0.56
CA ASP A 112 -1.37 -4.27 -0.21
C ASP A 112 -0.96 -5.07 -1.44
N TYR A 113 -1.89 -5.23 -2.39
CA TYR A 113 -1.61 -5.94 -3.63
C TYR A 113 -0.44 -5.34 -4.39
N ILE A 114 -0.37 -4.02 -4.57
CA ILE A 114 0.76 -3.36 -5.23
C ILE A 114 2.06 -3.58 -4.45
N ILE A 115 2.02 -3.46 -3.13
CA ILE A 115 3.21 -3.62 -2.28
C ILE A 115 3.76 -5.03 -2.36
N VAL A 116 2.91 -6.04 -2.23
CA VAL A 116 3.27 -7.45 -2.39
C VAL A 116 3.74 -7.74 -3.82
N HIS A 117 3.09 -7.16 -4.84
CA HIS A 117 3.49 -7.32 -6.24
C HIS A 117 4.96 -6.94 -6.47
N GLU A 118 5.37 -5.77 -5.98
CA GLU A 118 6.74 -5.31 -6.12
C GLU A 118 7.71 -6.06 -5.20
N LEU A 119 7.26 -6.48 -4.01
CA LEU A 119 8.07 -7.29 -3.09
C LEU A 119 8.41 -8.67 -3.69
N CYS A 120 7.43 -9.35 -4.28
CA CYS A 120 7.63 -10.66 -4.92
C CYS A 120 8.60 -10.60 -6.11
N HIS A 121 8.78 -9.43 -6.73
CA HIS A 121 9.79 -9.26 -7.77
C HIS A 121 11.24 -9.41 -7.27
N LEU A 122 11.49 -9.31 -5.96
CA LEU A 122 12.80 -9.64 -5.37
C LEU A 122 13.13 -11.13 -5.43
N GLY A 123 12.11 -12.00 -5.46
CA GLY A 123 12.26 -13.44 -5.60
C GLY A 123 12.13 -13.91 -7.05
N GLN A 124 11.23 -13.30 -7.83
CA GLN A 124 10.99 -13.67 -9.23
C GLN A 124 10.69 -12.45 -10.11
N PHE A 125 11.55 -12.15 -11.08
CA PHE A 125 11.42 -10.92 -11.90
C PHE A 125 10.33 -10.98 -12.98
N ASN A 126 10.02 -12.16 -13.51
CA ASN A 126 8.97 -12.33 -14.51
C ASN A 126 7.66 -12.79 -13.86
N HIS A 127 6.51 -12.49 -14.47
CA HIS A 127 5.19 -12.92 -13.98
C HIS A 127 4.88 -14.40 -14.31
N SER A 128 5.85 -15.29 -14.05
CA SER A 128 5.72 -16.75 -14.21
C SER A 128 4.81 -17.38 -13.15
N ALA A 129 4.52 -18.68 -13.26
CA ALA A 129 3.75 -19.42 -12.25
C ALA A 129 4.34 -19.25 -10.83
N LYS A 130 5.66 -19.41 -10.68
CA LYS A 130 6.38 -19.20 -9.42
C LYS A 130 6.17 -17.80 -8.84
N TYR A 131 6.11 -16.77 -9.69
CA TYR A 131 5.80 -15.41 -9.22
C TYR A 131 4.40 -15.32 -8.64
N TRP A 132 3.40 -15.87 -9.32
CA TRP A 132 2.02 -15.82 -8.85
C TRP A 132 1.79 -16.68 -7.60
N GLU A 133 2.56 -17.76 -7.43
CA GLU A 133 2.59 -18.54 -6.18
C GLU A 133 3.11 -17.69 -5.01
N LEU A 134 4.17 -16.90 -5.22
CA LEU A 134 4.67 -15.98 -4.20
C LEU A 134 3.62 -14.93 -3.82
N VAL A 135 2.95 -14.33 -4.82
CA VAL A 135 1.89 -13.35 -4.57
C VAL A 135 0.72 -13.99 -3.82
N ALA A 136 0.26 -15.17 -4.24
CA ALA A 136 -0.86 -15.87 -3.64
C ALA A 136 -0.62 -16.25 -2.16
N ARG A 137 0.65 -16.43 -1.76
CA ARG A 137 1.03 -16.74 -0.38
C ARG A 137 0.64 -15.63 0.61
N ALA A 138 0.79 -14.37 0.22
CA ALA A 138 0.40 -13.24 1.05
C ALA A 138 -1.01 -12.73 0.74
N ILE A 139 -1.45 -12.83 -0.51
CA ILE A 139 -2.75 -12.33 -0.98
C ILE A 139 -3.46 -13.43 -1.79
N PRO A 140 -4.19 -14.34 -1.11
CA PRO A 140 -4.86 -15.45 -1.78
C PRO A 140 -5.88 -14.99 -2.86
N ASP A 141 -6.51 -13.84 -2.66
CA ASP A 141 -7.49 -13.25 -3.59
C ASP A 141 -6.88 -12.30 -4.63
N TYR A 142 -5.56 -12.38 -4.89
CA TYR A 142 -4.83 -11.41 -5.74
C TYR A 142 -5.45 -11.22 -7.14
N LYS A 143 -6.13 -12.24 -7.68
CA LYS A 143 -6.80 -12.15 -8.99
C LYS A 143 -7.86 -11.06 -9.00
N LYS A 144 -8.63 -10.91 -7.92
CA LYS A 144 -9.63 -9.85 -7.76
C LYS A 144 -8.96 -8.47 -7.74
N GLN A 145 -7.91 -8.33 -6.93
CA GLN A 145 -7.15 -7.07 -6.82
C GLN A 145 -6.51 -6.67 -8.15
N ARG A 146 -5.96 -7.65 -8.89
CA ARG A 146 -5.38 -7.44 -10.23
C ARG A 146 -6.42 -6.95 -11.24
N LEU A 147 -7.63 -7.52 -11.24
CA LEU A 147 -8.71 -7.09 -12.11
C LEU A 147 -9.14 -5.65 -11.78
N GLN A 148 -9.32 -5.34 -10.50
CA GLN A 148 -9.63 -3.99 -10.06
C GLN A 148 -8.54 -2.99 -10.44
N LEU A 149 -7.26 -3.34 -10.27
CA LEU A 149 -6.16 -2.46 -10.63
C LEU A 149 -6.07 -2.21 -12.13
N LYS A 150 -6.36 -3.20 -12.99
CA LYS A 150 -6.41 -3.03 -14.45
C LYS A 150 -7.48 -2.02 -14.89
N ALA A 151 -8.61 -1.98 -14.19
CA ALA A 151 -9.66 -1.00 -14.46
C ALA A 151 -9.29 0.43 -14.03
N MET A 152 -8.19 0.59 -13.27
CA MET A 152 -7.73 1.88 -12.76
C MET A 152 -6.50 2.37 -13.52
N SER A 153 -6.58 3.56 -14.12
CA SER A 153 -5.39 4.30 -14.55
C SER A 153 -5.03 5.39 -13.54
N ILE A 154 -3.74 5.58 -13.28
CA ILE A 154 -3.22 6.57 -12.31
C ILE A 154 -3.61 8.01 -12.71
N SER A 155 -3.82 8.25 -14.01
CA SER A 155 -4.14 9.55 -14.59
C SER A 155 -5.63 9.89 -14.64
N ARG A 156 -6.55 8.91 -14.52
CA ARG A 156 -8.00 9.23 -14.67
C ARG A 156 -8.70 9.58 -13.37
N ARG A 157 -8.23 9.06 -12.22
CA ARG A 157 -8.95 9.18 -10.94
C ARG A 157 -8.22 10.00 -9.87
N TYR A 158 -6.93 10.27 -10.08
CA TYR A 158 -6.06 10.91 -9.08
C TYR A 158 -5.23 12.06 -9.67
N SER A 159 -5.63 12.62 -10.81
CA SER A 159 -5.06 13.86 -11.39
C SER A 159 -5.51 15.07 -10.61
#